data_AF-A0A6G9Z7C7-F1
#
_entry.id   AF-A0A6G9Z7C7-F1
#
_cell.length_a   1.000
_cell.length_b   1.000
_cell.length_c   1.000
_cell.angle_alpha   90.00
_cell.angle_beta   90.00
_cell.angle_gamma   90.00
#
_symmetry.space_group_name_H-M   'P 1'
#
loop_
_entity.id
_entity.type
_entity.pdbx_description
1 polymer ?
#
loop_
_entity_poly.entity_id
_entity_poly.type
_entity_poly.pdbx_seq_one_letter_code
_entity_poly.pdbx_strand_id
1 'polypeptide(L)'
;MAVFDVPASDGEKKVNRFAFRHKGKVYSVPKLQYLSGEGADYLVLAAKEGYDEPRTTRDLIGIENPAAAEAVRRMANDQILKISAAWIEASATSLGESSGSEQS
;
A
#
# COMPACT_ATOMS: atom_id res chain seq x y z
N MET A 1 37.55 5.66 0.60
CA MET A 1 36.33 5.25 -0.14
C MET A 1 35.17 5.96 0.53
N ALA A 2 34.39 6.77 -0.19
CA ALA A 2 33.21 7.42 0.40
C ALA A 2 32.10 6.38 0.49
N VAL A 3 31.54 6.20 1.68
CA VAL A 3 30.38 5.34 1.92
C VAL A 3 29.13 6.20 1.73
N PHE A 4 28.16 5.69 0.98
CA PHE A 4 26.85 6.31 0.84
C PHE A 4 25.87 5.63 1.79
N ASP A 5 25.34 6.38 2.75
CA ASP A 5 24.29 5.91 3.64
C ASP A 5 22.94 5.93 2.92
N VAL A 6 22.31 4.76 2.83
CA VAL A 6 20.99 4.63 2.21
C VAL A 6 19.97 5.29 3.14
N PRO A 7 19.22 6.31 2.68
CA PRO A 7 18.21 6.95 3.50
C PRO A 7 17.03 5.99 3.78
N ALA A 8 16.32 6.25 4.88
CA ALA A 8 15.08 5.55 5.20
C ALA A 8 14.04 5.72 4.09
N SER A 9 13.15 4.73 3.93
CA SER A 9 12.14 4.77 2.88
C SER A 9 11.08 5.82 3.17
N ASP A 10 10.68 6.59 2.16
CA ASP A 10 9.55 7.50 2.27
C ASP A 10 8.24 6.79 2.64
N GLY A 11 8.10 5.48 2.37
CA GLY A 11 6.96 4.66 2.77
C GLY A 11 6.83 4.45 4.29
N GLU A 12 7.88 4.75 5.06
CA GLU A 12 7.85 4.72 6.52
C GLU A 12 7.17 5.97 7.11
N LYS A 13 7.09 7.07 6.33
CA LYS A 13 6.43 8.30 6.77
C LYS A 13 4.92 8.08 6.87
N LYS A 14 4.33 8.47 8.01
CA LYS A 14 2.87 8.30 8.27
C LYS A 14 1.98 8.88 7.16
N VAL A 15 2.37 10.01 6.57
CA VAL A 15 1.64 10.67 5.46
C VAL A 15 1.62 9.85 4.16
N ASN A 16 2.58 8.94 4.01
CA ASN A 16 2.76 8.08 2.84
C ASN A 16 2.15 6.69 3.05
N ARG A 17 1.35 6.53 4.10
CA ARG A 17 0.68 5.27 4.43
C ARG A 17 -0.83 5.41 4.33
N PHE A 18 -1.45 4.35 3.85
CA PHE A 18 -2.88 4.12 3.93
C PHE A 18 -3.18 3.32 5.20
N ALA A 19 -4.27 3.66 5.89
CA ALA A 19 -4.69 2.96 7.11
C ALA A 19 -6.16 2.56 6.99
N PHE A 20 -6.47 1.35 7.44
CA PHE A 20 -7.84 0.83 7.45
C PHE A 20 -8.11 0.12 8.78
N ARG A 21 -9.37 0.15 9.22
CA ARG A 21 -9.81 -0.47 10.47
C ARG A 21 -10.67 -1.69 10.18
N HIS A 22 -10.39 -2.79 10.86
CA HIS A 22 -11.23 -3.99 10.84
C HIS A 22 -11.35 -4.58 12.24
N LYS A 23 -12.59 -4.81 12.71
CA LYS A 23 -12.89 -5.36 14.04
C LYS A 23 -12.12 -4.66 15.18
N GLY A 24 -12.09 -3.32 15.14
CA GLY A 24 -11.41 -2.50 16.15
C GLY A 24 -9.89 -2.38 16.00
N LYS A 25 -9.23 -3.23 15.20
CA LYS A 25 -7.79 -3.14 14.93
C LYS A 25 -7.51 -2.27 13.71
N VAL A 26 -6.51 -1.40 13.82
CA VAL A 26 -6.02 -0.55 12.72
C VAL A 26 -4.82 -1.24 12.08
N TYR A 27 -4.87 -1.37 10.77
CA TYR A 27 -3.77 -1.83 9.94
C TYR A 27 -3.31 -0.69 9.04
N SER A 28 -2.06 -0.74 8.61
CA SER A 28 -1.50 0.28 7.73
C SER A 28 -0.49 -0.31 6.76
N VAL A 29 -0.59 0.10 5.51
CA VAL A 29 0.28 -0.27 4.38
C VAL A 29 0.78 1.02 3.72
N PRO A 30 1.94 1.04 3.04
CA PRO A 30 2.34 2.21 2.27
C PRO A 30 1.33 2.50 1.15
N LYS A 31 1.26 3.75 0.68
CA LYS A 31 0.55 4.08 -0.57
C LYS A 31 1.25 3.40 -1.75
N LEU A 32 0.54 3.22 -2.86
CA LEU A 32 1.00 2.40 -3.99
C LEU A 32 2.35 2.83 -4.59
N GLN A 33 2.67 4.12 -4.56
CA GLN A 33 3.96 4.66 -5.02
C GLN A 33 5.14 4.41 -4.07
N TYR A 34 4.86 3.93 -2.85
CA TYR A 34 5.85 3.66 -1.81
C TYR A 34 5.86 2.18 -1.39
N LEU A 35 5.36 1.30 -2.25
CA LEU A 35 5.43 -0.15 -2.02
C LEU A 35 6.88 -0.60 -1.80
N SER A 36 7.03 -1.66 -1.02
CA SER A 36 8.31 -2.36 -0.94
C SER A 36 8.69 -2.95 -2.31
N GLY A 37 9.97 -3.28 -2.51
CA GLY A 37 10.40 -3.98 -3.72
C GLY A 37 9.64 -5.29 -3.95
N GLU A 38 9.40 -6.05 -2.87
CA GLU A 38 8.62 -7.29 -2.92
C GLU A 38 7.16 -7.03 -3.35
N GLY A 39 6.53 -5.99 -2.83
CA GLY A 39 5.17 -5.62 -3.21
C GLY A 39 5.06 -5.15 -4.67
N ALA A 40 6.05 -4.39 -5.14
CA ALA A 40 6.12 -3.96 -6.53
C ALA A 40 6.32 -5.14 -7.50
N ASP A 41 7.24 -6.05 -7.19
CA ASP A 41 7.47 -7.26 -7.98
C ASP A 41 6.24 -8.16 -8.00
N TYR A 42 5.54 -8.26 -6.86
CA TYR A 42 4.29 -9.00 -6.76
C TYR A 42 3.21 -8.44 -7.69
N LEU A 43 3.06 -7.11 -7.81
CA LEU A 43 2.08 -6.53 -8.74
C LEU A 43 2.38 -6.91 -10.20
N VAL A 44 3.66 -6.92 -10.60
CA VAL A 44 4.07 -7.36 -11.94
C VAL A 44 3.74 -8.83 -12.15
N LEU A 45 3.99 -9.67 -11.15
CA LEU A 45 3.66 -11.10 -11.19
C LEU A 45 2.15 -11.31 -11.29
N ALA A 46 1.35 -10.67 -10.42
CA ALA A 46 -0.09 -10.78 -10.39
C ALA A 46 -0.72 -10.38 -11.74
N ALA A 47 -0.19 -9.33 -12.38
CA ALA A 47 -0.61 -8.90 -13.70
C ALA A 47 -0.29 -9.94 -14.79
N LYS A 48 0.91 -10.56 -14.73
CA LYS A 48 1.31 -11.63 -15.67
C LYS A 48 0.46 -12.89 -15.53
N GLU A 49 0.15 -13.26 -14.29
CA GLU A 49 -0.60 -14.47 -13.94
C GLU A 49 -2.13 -14.27 -14.02
N GLY A 50 -2.60 -13.05 -14.31
CA GLY A 50 -4.02 -12.74 -14.44
C GLY A 50 -4.81 -12.87 -13.14
N TYR A 51 -4.21 -12.49 -12.01
CA TYR A 51 -4.89 -12.55 -10.72
C TYR A 51 -6.03 -11.54 -10.65
N ASP A 52 -7.14 -11.95 -10.03
CA ASP A 52 -8.23 -11.04 -9.75
C ASP A 52 -7.85 -9.98 -8.71
N GLU A 53 -8.56 -8.85 -8.74
CA GLU A 53 -8.30 -7.73 -7.84
C GLU A 53 -8.41 -8.11 -6.34
N PRO A 54 -9.42 -8.89 -5.88
CA PRO A 54 -9.49 -9.30 -4.49
C PRO A 54 -8.29 -10.15 -4.03
N ARG A 55 -7.82 -11.08 -4.86
CA ARG A 55 -6.63 -11.89 -4.56
C ARG A 55 -5.39 -11.01 -4.51
N THR A 56 -5.20 -10.19 -5.54
CA THR A 56 -4.07 -9.27 -5.65
C THR A 56 -3.99 -8.35 -4.43
N THR A 57 -5.11 -7.76 -4.03
CA THR A 57 -5.18 -6.84 -2.88
C THR A 57 -4.86 -7.54 -1.56
N ARG A 58 -5.40 -8.75 -1.32
CA ARG A 58 -5.12 -9.51 -0.08
C ARG A 58 -3.65 -9.82 0.07
N ASP A 59 -3.06 -10.36 -0.98
CA ASP A 59 -1.68 -10.84 -0.96
C ASP A 59 -0.72 -9.65 -0.87
N LEU A 60 -0.99 -8.55 -1.59
CA LEU A 60 -0.20 -7.33 -1.48
C LEU A 60 -0.27 -6.70 -0.08
N ILE A 61 -1.45 -6.64 0.54
CA ILE A 61 -1.57 -6.17 1.94
C ILE A 61 -0.79 -7.10 2.88
N GLY A 62 -0.80 -8.41 2.62
CA GLY A 62 -0.06 -9.39 3.42
C GLY A 62 1.46 -9.20 3.33
N ILE A 63 1.98 -8.88 2.14
CA ILE A 63 3.39 -8.56 1.91
C ILE A 63 3.77 -7.28 2.67
N GLU A 64 3.01 -6.21 2.49
CA GLU A 64 3.33 -4.89 3.06
C GLU A 64 3.02 -4.79 4.56
N ASN A 65 2.13 -5.64 5.07
CA ASN A 65 1.78 -5.73 6.47
C ASN A 65 1.43 -7.19 6.86
N PRO A 66 2.44 -8.00 7.24
CA PRO A 66 2.23 -9.39 7.63
C PRO A 66 1.22 -9.58 8.77
N ALA A 67 1.10 -8.59 9.66
CA ALA A 67 0.13 -8.63 10.76
C ALA A 67 -1.34 -8.48 10.30
N ALA A 68 -1.56 -7.99 9.07
CA ALA A 68 -2.87 -7.88 8.43
C ALA A 68 -3.24 -9.12 7.59
N ALA A 69 -2.26 -9.95 7.20
CA ALA A 69 -2.44 -11.04 6.24
C ALA A 69 -3.60 -11.99 6.58
N GLU A 70 -3.66 -12.48 7.82
CA GLU A 70 -4.74 -13.37 8.25
C GLU A 70 -6.11 -12.66 8.25
N ALA A 71 -6.14 -11.38 8.63
CA ALA A 71 -7.38 -10.61 8.69
C ALA A 71 -7.96 -10.42 7.29
N VAL A 72 -7.17 -9.97 6.31
CA VAL A 72 -7.63 -9.73 4.94
C VAL A 72 -7.98 -11.02 4.21
N ARG A 73 -7.30 -12.13 4.52
CA ARG A 73 -7.62 -13.45 3.93
C ARG A 73 -9.00 -13.96 4.32
N ARG A 74 -9.52 -13.59 5.49
CA ARG A 74 -10.85 -13.95 5.98
C ARG A 74 -11.96 -12.97 5.57
N MET A 75 -11.62 -11.83 4.98
CA MET A 75 -12.63 -10.85 4.53
C MET A 75 -13.32 -11.30 3.26
N ALA A 76 -14.59 -10.91 3.11
CA ALA A 76 -15.34 -11.12 1.88
C ALA A 76 -14.76 -10.29 0.71
N ASN A 77 -15.01 -10.73 -0.52
CA ASN A 77 -14.48 -10.05 -1.71
C ASN A 77 -14.95 -8.59 -1.78
N ASP A 78 -16.20 -8.27 -1.43
CA ASP A 78 -16.70 -6.89 -1.47
C ASP A 78 -15.97 -5.96 -0.49
N GLN A 79 -15.58 -6.48 0.68
CA GLN A 79 -14.79 -5.73 1.66
C GLN A 79 -13.39 -5.44 1.12
N ILE A 80 -12.78 -6.42 0.46
CA ILE A 80 -11.45 -6.25 -0.15
C ILE A 80 -11.51 -5.26 -1.32
N LEU A 81 -12.53 -5.32 -2.17
CA LEU A 81 -12.72 -4.35 -3.25
C LEU A 81 -12.90 -2.93 -2.73
N LYS A 82 -13.63 -2.75 -1.61
CA LYS A 82 -13.75 -1.44 -0.94
C LYS A 82 -12.40 -0.94 -0.40
N ILE A 83 -11.58 -1.84 0.14
CA ILE A 83 -10.22 -1.50 0.62
C ILE A 83 -9.34 -1.11 -0.58
N SER A 84 -9.38 -1.88 -1.66
CA SER A 84 -8.64 -1.62 -2.90
C SER A 84 -8.95 -0.22 -3.44
N ALA A 85 -10.23 0.10 -3.64
CA ALA A 85 -10.66 1.40 -4.13
C ALA A 85 -10.18 2.56 -3.24
N ALA A 86 -10.35 2.44 -1.91
CA ALA A 86 -9.90 3.45 -0.96
C ALA A 86 -8.37 3.62 -0.94
N TRP A 87 -7.62 2.53 -1.13
CA TRP A 87 -6.17 2.56 -1.17
C TRP A 87 -5.65 3.22 -2.45
N ILE A 88 -6.28 2.93 -3.60
CA ILE A 88 -5.98 3.58 -4.87
C ILE A 88 -6.25 5.08 -4.76
N GLU A 89 -7.42 5.47 -4.24
CA GLU A 89 -7.78 6.88 -4.06
C GLU A 89 -6.76 7.62 -3.18
N ALA A 90 -6.44 7.06 -2.00
CA ALA A 90 -5.46 7.65 -1.09
C ALA A 90 -4.05 7.77 -1.70
N SER A 91 -3.70 6.86 -2.61
CA SER A 91 -2.42 6.87 -3.32
C SER A 91 -2.40 7.93 -4.43
N ALA A 92 -3.53 8.13 -5.12
CA ALA A 92 -3.70 9.12 -6.17
C ALA A 92 -3.71 10.57 -5.62
N THR A 93 -4.36 10.82 -4.48
CA THR A 93 -4.41 12.17 -3.86
C THR A 93 -3.02 12.72 -3.53
N SER A 94 -2.08 11.83 -3.18
CA SER A 94 -0.71 12.21 -2.85
C SER A 94 0.10 12.75 -4.03
N LEU A 95 -0.30 12.45 -5.27
CA LEU A 95 0.37 12.95 -6.48
C LEU A 95 -0.10 14.37 -6.84
N GLY A 96 -1.32 14.76 -6.46
CA GLY A 96 -1.90 16.08 -6.73
C GLY A 96 -1.53 17.17 -5.72
N GLU A 97 -1.21 16.81 -4.48
CA GLU A 97 -0.87 17.77 -3.41
C GLU A 97 0.64 18.15 -3.38
N SER A 98 1.41 17.78 -4.41
CA SER A 98 2.81 18.21 -4.57
C SER A 98 2.97 19.56 -5.30
N SER A 99 1.89 20.25 -5.65
CA SER A 99 1.93 21.61 -6.19
C SER A 99 1.17 22.58 -5.29
N GLY A 100 1.82 23.05 -4.22
CA GLY A 100 1.17 24.00 -3.32
C GLY A 100 2.00 24.42 -2.11
N SER A 101 3.28 24.72 -2.28
CA SER A 101 4.05 25.50 -1.30
C SER A 101 5.23 26.19 -1.98
N GLU A 102 4.92 27.12 -2.89
CA GLU A 102 5.84 28.20 -3.26
C GLU A 102 5.28 29.51 -2.67
N GLN A 103 6.03 30.02 -1.68
CA GLN A 103 6.15 31.40 -1.21
C GLN A 103 4.90 32.15 -0.71
N SER A 104 4.88 32.35 0.62
CA SER A 104 4.51 33.65 1.21
C SER A 104 5.63 34.67 0.97
#